data_AF-A0A397H505-F1
#
_entry.id   AF-A0A397H505-F1
#
_cell.length_a   1.000
_cell.length_b   1.000
_cell.length_c   1.000
_cell.angle_alpha   90.00
_cell.angle_beta   90.00
_cell.angle_gamma   90.00
#
_symmetry.space_group_name_H-M   'P 1'
#
loop_
_entity.id
_entity.type
_entity.pdbx_description
1 polymer ?
#
loop_
_entity_poly.entity_id
_entity_poly.type
_entity_poly.pdbx_seq_one_letter_code
_entity_poly.pdbx_strand_id
1 'polypeptide(L)'
;MIGEYTCQYIHNSGKICGALCIRPEGCRLHYKAKKRVLCTDCGKPTASACGRCKIYKRGYYVASYYHRLREKTLEQSSCQDIKIDAIKKLSKSLIRDPDRGIHSDSNILKEKILSNYDWQGLEELSNLLNSFTQASIYMSGSYYLTLNII
;
A
#
# COMPACT_ATOMS: atom_id res chain seq x y z
N MET A 1 32.76 44.77 8.19
CA MET A 1 32.25 43.75 7.23
C MET A 1 30.87 44.18 6.79
N ILE A 2 30.73 44.57 5.53
CA ILE A 2 29.43 44.90 4.93
C ILE A 2 28.75 43.56 4.62
N GLY A 3 27.55 43.34 5.17
CA GLY A 3 26.78 42.13 4.87
C GLY A 3 26.02 42.33 3.56
N GLU A 4 26.24 41.46 2.59
CA GLU A 4 25.57 41.49 1.28
C GLU A 4 24.15 40.88 1.33
N TYR A 5 23.85 40.10 2.37
CA TYR A 5 22.58 39.40 2.52
C TYR A 5 21.80 39.92 3.73
N THR A 6 20.47 39.75 3.71
CA THR A 6 19.59 40.02 4.85
C THR A 6 19.03 38.72 5.41
N CYS A 7 19.08 38.55 6.73
CA CYS A 7 18.57 37.35 7.39
C CYS A 7 17.04 37.24 7.28
N GLN A 8 16.56 36.24 6.53
CA GLN A 8 15.13 35.99 6.29
C GLN A 8 14.44 35.15 7.38
N TYR A 9 15.09 34.92 8.52
CA TYR A 9 14.51 34.11 9.58
C TYR A 9 13.27 34.78 10.20
N ILE A 10 12.16 34.05 10.31
CA ILE A 10 10.89 34.53 10.86
C ILE A 10 10.77 34.13 12.34
N HIS A 11 10.56 35.10 13.22
CA HIS A 11 10.31 34.89 14.64
C HIS A 11 8.88 34.41 14.91
N ASN A 12 8.59 33.88 16.11
CA ASN A 12 7.23 33.45 16.50
C ASN A 12 6.21 34.61 16.43
N SER A 13 6.69 35.86 16.52
CA SER A 13 5.90 37.07 16.35
C SER A 13 5.55 37.39 14.89
N GLY A 14 6.07 36.65 13.91
CA GLY A 14 5.94 36.97 12.49
C GLY A 14 6.94 38.01 11.97
N LYS A 15 7.72 38.64 12.85
CA LYS A 15 8.76 39.59 12.44
C LYS A 15 9.92 38.85 11.78
N ILE A 16 10.42 39.41 10.68
CA ILE A 16 11.64 38.95 10.01
C ILE A 16 12.85 39.51 10.78
N CYS A 17 13.89 38.71 10.95
CA CYS A 17 15.11 39.13 11.64
C CYS A 17 15.78 40.33 10.95
N GLY A 18 15.93 40.30 9.62
CA GLY A 18 16.39 41.44 8.81
C GLY A 18 17.86 41.83 9.00
N ALA A 19 18.60 41.18 9.90
CA ALA A 19 19.99 41.50 10.17
C ALA A 19 20.86 41.27 8.93
N LEU A 20 21.75 42.22 8.64
CA LEU A 20 22.75 42.07 7.58
C LEU A 20 23.70 40.92 7.92
N CYS A 21 23.96 40.07 6.94
CA CYS A 21 24.79 38.89 7.07
C CYS A 21 25.64 38.66 5.83
N ILE A 22 26.77 38.00 6.01
CA ILE A 22 27.71 37.63 4.94
C ILE A 22 27.29 36.32 4.28
N ARG A 23 26.49 35.53 5.00
CA ARG A 23 26.02 34.22 4.58
C ARG A 23 24.61 34.32 3.99
N PRO A 24 24.33 33.65 2.86
CA PRO A 24 22.99 33.60 2.29
C PRO A 24 22.01 32.79 3.16
N GLU A 25 22.49 31.85 3.98
CA GLU A 25 21.63 31.01 4.82
C GLU A 25 21.03 31.77 6.01
N GLY A 26 21.68 32.85 6.45
CA GLY A 26 21.20 33.72 7.52
C GLY A 26 22.31 34.29 8.40
N CYS A 27 21.90 35.09 9.39
CA CYS A 27 22.85 35.70 10.33
C CYS A 27 23.51 34.67 11.26
N ARG A 28 24.52 35.11 12.02
CA ARG A 28 25.27 34.25 12.97
C ARG A 28 24.36 33.45 13.93
N LEU A 29 23.19 33.98 14.27
CA LEU A 29 22.22 33.32 15.16
C LEU A 29 21.31 32.33 14.41
N HIS A 30 21.07 32.54 13.12
CA HIS A 30 20.02 31.84 12.38
C HIS A 30 20.51 31.01 11.20
N TYR A 31 21.80 31.04 10.85
CA TYR A 31 22.36 30.29 9.71
C TYR A 31 22.16 28.76 9.81
N LYS A 32 22.00 28.22 11.03
CA LYS A 32 21.67 26.81 11.30
C LYS A 32 20.23 26.61 11.78
N ALA A 33 19.44 27.67 11.89
CA ALA A 33 18.08 27.57 12.38
C ALA A 33 17.19 26.89 11.32
N LYS A 34 16.29 26.00 11.75
CA LYS A 34 15.28 25.43 10.87
C LYS A 34 14.40 26.55 10.32
N LYS A 35 14.25 26.59 8.99
CA LYS A 35 13.32 27.51 8.32
C LYS A 35 11.92 27.26 8.87
N ARG A 36 11.23 28.35 9.24
CA ARG A 36 9.85 28.27 9.71
C ARG A 36 8.89 28.39 8.54
N VAL A 37 7.85 27.58 8.56
CA VAL A 37 6.75 27.61 7.61
C VAL A 37 5.52 28.20 8.30
N LEU A 38 4.66 28.90 7.55
CA LEU A 38 3.42 29.42 8.12
C LEU A 38 2.45 28.26 8.41
N CYS A 39 1.75 28.33 9.54
CA CYS A 39 0.75 27.35 9.90
C CYS A 39 -0.41 27.38 8.91
N THR A 40 -0.79 26.24 8.33
CA THR A 40 -1.90 26.18 7.36
C THR A 40 -3.21 26.72 7.93
N ASP A 41 -3.51 26.44 9.21
CA ASP A 41 -4.82 26.77 9.78
C ASP A 41 -4.90 28.19 10.38
N CYS A 42 -3.77 28.78 10.80
CA CYS A 42 -3.79 30.07 11.51
C CYS A 42 -2.71 31.08 11.06
N GLY A 43 -1.92 30.76 10.04
CA GLY A 43 -0.88 31.61 9.48
C GLY A 43 0.34 31.86 10.38
N LYS A 44 0.32 31.41 11.64
CA LYS A 44 1.45 31.64 12.57
C LYS A 44 2.70 30.86 12.13
N PRO A 45 3.89 31.47 12.14
CA PRO A 45 5.12 30.77 11.79
C PRO A 45 5.38 29.61 12.76
N THR A 46 5.69 28.45 12.20
CA THR A 46 5.87 27.22 12.93
C THR A 46 7.11 26.47 12.46
N ALA A 47 7.75 25.76 13.39
CA ALA A 47 8.89 24.90 13.11
C ALA A 47 8.49 23.41 13.05
N SER A 48 7.19 23.11 13.12
CA SER A 48 6.70 21.73 13.00
C SER A 48 6.80 21.25 11.56
N ALA A 49 7.22 20.00 11.39
CA ALA A 49 7.34 19.38 10.08
C ALA A 49 5.98 19.22 9.37
N CYS A 50 4.89 19.10 10.13
CA CYS A 50 3.53 19.02 9.58
C CYS A 50 2.97 20.37 9.13
N GLY A 51 3.72 21.47 9.26
CA GLY A 51 3.26 22.81 8.88
C GLY A 51 2.10 23.32 9.75
N ARG A 52 1.90 22.77 10.95
CA ARG A 52 0.82 23.14 11.87
C ARG A 52 1.31 23.50 13.27
N CYS A 53 0.75 24.55 13.86
CA CYS A 53 1.15 25.00 15.19
C CYS A 53 0.68 24.04 16.29
N LYS A 54 1.15 24.25 17.54
CA LYS A 54 0.87 23.36 18.68
C LYS A 54 -0.63 23.10 18.92
N ILE A 55 -1.48 24.08 18.61
CA ILE A 55 -2.93 23.99 18.78
C ILE A 55 -3.53 23.03 17.74
N TYR A 56 -3.19 23.19 16.46
CA TYR A 56 -3.78 22.43 15.35
C TYR A 56 -3.05 21.12 15.03
N LYS A 57 -1.83 20.91 15.54
CA LYS A 57 -1.06 19.67 15.26
C LYS A 57 -1.74 18.41 15.79
N ARG A 58 -2.51 18.50 16.89
CA ARG A 58 -3.11 17.32 17.53
C ARG A 58 -4.16 16.68 16.61
N GLY A 59 -5.07 17.48 16.05
CA GLY A 59 -6.09 17.00 15.12
C GLY A 59 -5.48 16.39 13.86
N TYR A 60 -4.42 17.00 13.32
CA TYR A 60 -3.71 16.49 12.16
C TYR A 60 -3.18 15.06 12.34
N TYR A 61 -2.47 14.79 13.44
CA TYR A 61 -1.91 13.46 13.65
C TYR A 61 -2.98 12.41 13.93
N VAL A 62 -4.07 12.78 14.61
CA VAL A 62 -5.21 11.89 14.84
C VAL A 62 -5.90 11.54 13.52
N ALA A 63 -6.21 12.53 12.68
CA ALA A 63 -6.81 12.30 11.36
C ALA A 63 -5.90 11.44 10.47
N SER A 64 -4.60 11.76 10.44
CA SER A 64 -3.60 11.01 9.68
C SER A 64 -3.48 9.55 10.16
N TYR A 65 -3.62 9.30 11.46
CA TYR A 65 -3.64 7.94 12.01
C TYR A 65 -4.87 7.16 11.54
N TYR A 66 -6.06 7.72 11.66
CA TYR A 66 -7.27 7.05 11.18
C TYR A 66 -7.30 6.87 9.66
N HIS A 67 -6.72 7.79 8.89
CA HIS A 67 -6.58 7.62 7.43
C HIS A 67 -5.74 6.39 7.10
N ARG A 68 -4.55 6.26 7.71
CA ARG A 68 -3.70 5.07 7.53
C ARG A 68 -4.38 3.77 7.94
N LEU A 69 -5.18 3.80 9.02
CA LEU A 69 -5.96 2.62 9.41
C LEU A 69 -6.99 2.25 8.34
N ARG A 70 -7.71 3.22 7.78
CA ARG A 70 -8.67 2.98 6.70
C ARG A 70 -8.00 2.44 5.43
N GLU A 71 -6.89 3.04 5.01
CA GLU A 71 -6.11 2.57 3.86
C GLU A 71 -5.70 1.12 4.05
N LYS A 72 -5.15 0.75 5.22
CA LYS A 72 -4.81 -0.64 5.53
C LYS A 72 -6.02 -1.57 5.46
N THR A 73 -7.19 -1.16 5.96
CA THR A 73 -8.39 -2.00 5.87
C THR A 73 -8.88 -2.16 4.43
N LEU A 74 -8.75 -1.11 3.60
CA LEU A 74 -9.11 -1.16 2.17
C LEU A 74 -8.13 -2.02 1.36
N GLU A 75 -6.84 -1.95 1.66
CA GLU A 75 -5.82 -2.83 1.10
C GLU A 75 -6.08 -4.31 1.47
N GLN A 76 -6.47 -4.56 2.73
CA GLN A 76 -6.81 -5.91 3.18
C GLN A 76 -8.09 -6.43 2.53
N SER A 77 -9.15 -5.62 2.43
CA SER A 77 -10.40 -6.03 1.78
C SER A 77 -10.21 -6.26 0.29
N SER A 78 -9.50 -5.38 -0.41
CA SER A 78 -9.19 -5.56 -1.84
C SER A 78 -8.34 -6.80 -2.09
N CYS A 79 -7.34 -7.07 -1.25
CA CYS A 79 -6.58 -8.33 -1.28
C CYS A 79 -7.50 -9.54 -1.06
N GLN A 80 -8.49 -9.44 -0.17
CA GLN A 80 -9.43 -10.51 0.11
C GLN A 80 -10.43 -10.75 -1.03
N ASP A 81 -10.88 -9.69 -1.71
CA ASP A 81 -11.73 -9.80 -2.90
C ASP A 81 -10.98 -10.44 -4.07
N ILE A 82 -9.71 -10.10 -4.26
CA ILE A 82 -8.82 -10.76 -5.24
C ILE A 82 -8.65 -12.24 -4.90
N LYS A 83 -8.47 -12.59 -3.62
CA LYS A 83 -8.39 -13.98 -3.14
C LYS A 83 -9.66 -14.77 -3.46
N ILE A 84 -10.84 -14.17 -3.23
CA ILE A 84 -12.13 -14.80 -3.53
C ILE A 84 -12.31 -15.01 -5.05
N ASP A 85 -11.89 -14.06 -5.88
CA ASP A 85 -11.95 -14.18 -7.34
C ASP A 85 -11.03 -15.29 -7.88
N ALA A 86 -9.79 -15.37 -7.38
CA ALA A 86 -8.84 -16.43 -7.74
C ALA A 86 -9.38 -17.83 -7.39
N ILE A 87 -9.95 -18.00 -6.20
CA ILE A 87 -10.56 -19.28 -5.79
C ILE A 87 -11.74 -19.65 -6.69
N LYS A 88 -12.59 -18.68 -7.07
CA LYS A 88 -13.70 -18.93 -8.01
C LYS A 88 -13.21 -19.37 -9.38
N LYS A 89 -12.09 -18.81 -9.86
CA LYS A 89 -11.46 -19.23 -11.12
C LYS A 89 -10.91 -20.65 -11.03
N LEU A 90 -10.19 -20.97 -9.94
CA LEU A 90 -9.66 -22.31 -9.68
C LEU A 90 -10.76 -23.37 -9.57
N SER A 91 -11.85 -23.08 -8.84
CA SER A 91 -12.98 -24.00 -8.75
C SER A 91 -13.60 -24.25 -10.12
N LYS A 92 -13.73 -23.23 -10.98
CA LYS A 92 -14.27 -23.39 -12.34
C LYS A 92 -13.36 -24.22 -13.24
N SER A 93 -12.03 -24.10 -13.11
CA SER A 93 -11.09 -24.91 -13.91
C SER A 93 -11.06 -26.38 -13.50
N LEU A 94 -11.30 -26.67 -12.22
CA LEU A 94 -11.36 -28.04 -11.70
C LEU A 94 -12.68 -28.75 -12.02
N ILE A 95 -13.76 -28.02 -12.30
CA ILE A 95 -15.09 -28.56 -12.70
C ILE A 95 -15.19 -28.64 -14.24
N ARG A 96 -14.21 -29.29 -14.88
CA ARG A 96 -14.19 -29.53 -16.34
C ARG A 96 -14.84 -30.86 -16.77
N ASP A 97 -15.69 -31.46 -15.94
CA ASP A 97 -16.58 -32.55 -16.39
C ASP A 97 -17.95 -31.97 -16.79
N PRO A 98 -18.31 -31.95 -18.09
CA PRO A 98 -19.54 -31.31 -18.57
C PRO A 98 -20.83 -31.95 -18.04
N ASP A 99 -20.77 -33.22 -17.62
CA ASP A 99 -21.97 -34.06 -17.43
C ASP A 99 -22.33 -34.37 -15.97
N ARG A 100 -21.49 -34.02 -14.98
CA ARG A 100 -21.66 -34.54 -13.60
C ARG A 100 -22.03 -33.54 -12.51
N GLY A 101 -22.20 -32.26 -12.84
CA GLY A 101 -22.62 -31.26 -11.86
C GLY A 101 -21.59 -31.03 -10.74
N ILE A 102 -21.83 -30.00 -9.93
CA ILE A 102 -20.91 -29.59 -8.86
C ILE A 102 -21.07 -30.56 -7.68
N HIS A 103 -20.12 -31.48 -7.50
CA HIS A 103 -20.10 -32.38 -6.35
C HIS A 103 -20.07 -31.60 -5.02
N SER A 104 -20.80 -32.07 -4.01
CA SER A 104 -20.75 -31.58 -2.62
C SER A 104 -19.32 -31.48 -2.07
N ASP A 105 -18.41 -32.28 -2.62
CA ASP A 105 -17.00 -32.36 -2.27
C ASP A 105 -16.20 -31.14 -2.71
N SER A 106 -16.68 -30.33 -3.67
CA SER A 106 -16.00 -29.09 -4.08
C SER A 106 -15.97 -28.03 -2.98
N ASN A 107 -17.02 -27.97 -2.14
CA ASN A 107 -17.02 -27.06 -0.99
C ASN A 107 -16.05 -27.54 0.10
N ILE A 108 -15.94 -28.85 0.31
CA ILE A 108 -14.97 -29.45 1.23
C ILE A 108 -13.54 -29.23 0.72
N LEU A 109 -13.32 -29.35 -0.59
CA LEU A 109 -12.03 -29.07 -1.22
C LEU A 109 -11.65 -27.60 -1.05
N LYS A 110 -12.60 -26.68 -1.27
CA LYS A 110 -12.41 -25.24 -1.09
C LYS A 110 -12.03 -24.88 0.34
N GLU A 111 -12.73 -25.44 1.32
CA GLU A 111 -12.41 -25.27 2.75
C GLU A 111 -11.03 -25.85 3.11
N LYS A 112 -10.67 -27.04 2.60
CA LYS A 112 -9.34 -27.64 2.83
C LYS A 112 -8.20 -26.87 2.15
N ILE A 113 -8.44 -26.30 0.98
CA ILE A 113 -7.46 -25.46 0.27
C ILE A 113 -7.23 -24.16 1.06
N LEU A 114 -8.30 -23.57 1.59
CA LEU A 114 -8.24 -22.39 2.45
C LEU A 114 -7.56 -22.66 3.81
N SER A 115 -7.65 -23.89 4.34
CA SER A 115 -7.07 -24.25 5.63
C SER A 115 -5.59 -24.67 5.56
N ASN A 116 -5.10 -25.16 4.42
CA ASN A 116 -3.83 -25.90 4.36
C ASN A 116 -2.69 -25.22 3.56
N TYR A 117 -2.95 -24.20 2.74
CA TYR A 117 -1.91 -23.63 1.87
C TYR A 117 -1.65 -22.14 2.12
N ASP A 118 -0.37 -21.77 2.12
CA ASP A 118 0.08 -20.38 2.04
C ASP A 118 -0.16 -19.82 0.62
N TRP A 119 -0.44 -18.52 0.53
CA TRP A 119 -0.91 -17.85 -0.69
C TRP A 119 0.07 -17.96 -1.85
N GLN A 120 1.37 -17.92 -1.55
CA GLN A 120 2.42 -18.09 -2.55
C GLN A 120 2.36 -19.50 -3.18
N GLY A 121 2.05 -20.52 -2.37
CA GLY A 121 1.82 -21.89 -2.86
C GLY A 121 0.55 -22.02 -3.69
N LEU A 122 -0.51 -21.27 -3.40
CA LEU A 122 -1.76 -21.30 -4.19
C LEU A 122 -1.61 -20.65 -5.57
N GLU A 123 -0.83 -19.56 -5.67
CA GLU A 123 -0.52 -18.92 -6.95
C GLU A 123 0.37 -19.81 -7.83
N GLU A 124 1.38 -20.44 -7.24
CA GLU A 124 2.21 -21.43 -7.91
C GLU A 124 1.39 -22.63 -8.40
N LEU A 125 0.50 -23.17 -7.56
CA LEU A 125 -0.41 -24.26 -7.94
C LEU A 125 -1.36 -23.84 -9.07
N SER A 126 -1.91 -22.61 -9.04
CA SER A 126 -2.74 -22.09 -10.12
C SER A 126 -1.98 -21.99 -11.44
N ASN A 127 -0.75 -21.50 -11.42
CA ASN A 127 0.10 -21.41 -12.60
C ASN A 127 0.50 -22.79 -13.13
N LEU A 128 0.77 -23.75 -12.24
CA LEU A 128 1.01 -25.14 -12.60
C LEU A 128 -0.22 -25.75 -13.29
N LEU A 129 -1.41 -25.62 -12.70
CA LEU A 129 -2.66 -26.17 -13.24
C LEU A 129 -3.08 -25.52 -14.56
N ASN A 130 -2.83 -24.21 -14.74
CA ASN A 130 -3.01 -23.54 -16.02
C ASN A 130 -2.07 -24.11 -17.09
N SER A 131 -0.83 -24.42 -16.73
CA SER A 131 0.14 -25.05 -17.64
C SER A 131 -0.31 -26.46 -18.04
N PHE A 132 -0.85 -27.24 -17.09
CA PHE A 132 -1.40 -28.57 -17.37
C PHE A 132 -2.67 -28.53 -18.22
N THR A 133 -3.58 -27.58 -17.99
CA THR A 133 -4.80 -27.44 -18.79
C THR A 133 -4.53 -26.92 -20.20
N GLN A 134 -3.51 -26.07 -20.38
CA GLN A 134 -3.05 -25.68 -21.72
C GLN A 134 -2.36 -26.84 -22.44
N ALA A 135 -1.51 -27.59 -21.74
CA ALA A 135 -0.87 -28.78 -22.29
C ALA A 135 -1.89 -29.87 -22.65
N SER A 136 -2.94 -30.05 -21.84
CA SER A 136 -4.00 -31.01 -22.11
C SER A 136 -4.82 -30.62 -23.34
N ILE A 137 -5.15 -29.33 -23.52
CA ILE A 137 -5.77 -28.83 -24.76
C ILE A 137 -4.86 -29.08 -25.97
N TYR A 138 -3.56 -28.81 -25.85
CA TYR A 138 -2.59 -29.04 -26.93
C TYR A 138 -2.41 -30.53 -27.28
N MET A 139 -2.51 -31.41 -26.29
CA MET A 139 -2.37 -32.87 -26.46
C MET A 139 -3.69 -33.57 -26.81
N SER A 140 -4.85 -32.94 -26.57
CA SER A 140 -6.18 -33.48 -26.86
C SER A 140 -6.53 -33.59 -28.35
N GLY A 141 -5.59 -33.31 -29.24
CA GLY A 141 -5.58 -33.83 -30.61
C GLY A 141 -5.23 -35.33 -30.71
N SER A 142 -4.90 -35.99 -29.60
CA SER A 142 -4.61 -37.43 -29.54
C SER A 142 -5.24 -38.06 -28.29
N TYR A 143 -5.97 -39.16 -28.50
CA TYR A 143 -6.67 -39.99 -27.52
C TYR A 143 -5.89 -40.20 -26.20
N TYR A 144 -6.53 -39.94 -25.06
CA TYR A 144 -5.95 -40.15 -23.73
C TYR A 144 -5.85 -41.64 -23.37
N LEU A 145 -4.66 -42.09 -22.96
CA LEU A 145 -4.52 -43.24 -22.07
C LEU A 145 -4.69 -42.79 -20.62
N THR A 146 -5.64 -43.40 -19.93
CA THR A 146 -5.85 -43.30 -18.48
C THR A 146 -4.60 -43.75 -17.73
N LEU A 147 -3.96 -42.84 -17.00
CA LEU A 147 -2.93 -43.17 -16.01
C LEU A 147 -3.62 -43.75 -14.77
N ASN A 148 -3.65 -45.08 -14.68
CA ASN A 148 -3.90 -45.79 -13.43
C ASN A 148 -2.69 -45.57 -12.51
N ILE A 149 -2.92 -44.92 -11.38
CA ILE A 149 -1.97 -44.84 -10.28
C ILE A 149 -2.23 -46.06 -9.39
N ILE A 150 -1.26 -46.97 -9.32
CA ILE A 150 -1.14 -48.05 -8.32
C ILE A 150 -0.46 -47.48 -7.08
#